data_AF-A0A0S8E7Q9-F1
#
_entry.id   AF-A0A0S8E7Q9-F1
#
_cell.length_a   1.000
_cell.length_b   1.000
_cell.length_c   1.000
_cell.angle_alpha   90.00
_cell.angle_beta   90.00
_cell.angle_gamma   90.00
#
_symmetry.space_group_name_H-M   'P 1'
#
loop_
_entity.id
_entity.type
_entity.pdbx_description
1 polymer ?
#
loop_
_entity_poly.entity_id
_entity_poly.type
_entity_poly.pdbx_seq_one_letter_code
_entity_poly.pdbx_strand_id
1 'polypeptide(L)'
;MVARLVCVALLIVALARPRKGTVLSEISTEGVAIETVVDRSGSMQTEMDYYGQKLNRLEVVKKVMSDFVEGDKKDLSGRGSDLIGLITFARYADTK
;
A
#
# COMPACT_ATOMS: atom_id res chain seq x y z
N MET A 1 -24.06 23.14 54.24
CA MET A 1 -24.94 22.90 53.07
C MET A 1 -24.16 22.76 51.77
N VAL A 2 -23.25 23.71 51.46
CA VAL A 2 -22.41 23.71 50.25
C VAL A 2 -21.59 22.42 50.07
N ALA A 3 -20.88 21.95 51.09
CA ALA A 3 -20.08 20.72 51.01
C ALA A 3 -20.91 19.46 50.67
N ARG A 4 -22.17 19.42 51.12
CA ARG A 4 -23.09 18.31 50.84
C ARG A 4 -23.48 18.27 49.37
N LEU A 5 -23.72 19.44 48.78
CA LEU A 5 -24.04 19.58 47.35
C LEU A 5 -22.84 19.21 46.47
N VAL A 6 -21.62 19.58 46.87
CA VAL A 6 -20.39 19.21 46.16
C VAL A 6 -20.18 17.70 46.17
N CYS A 7 -20.35 17.03 47.32
CA CYS A 7 -20.25 15.56 47.39
C CYS A 7 -21.27 14.86 46.49
N VAL A 8 -22.53 15.34 46.49
CA VAL A 8 -23.57 14.75 45.64
C VAL A 8 -23.25 14.94 44.16
N ALA A 9 -22.75 16.12 43.76
CA ALA A 9 -22.35 16.37 42.37
C ALA A 9 -21.20 15.44 41.91
N LEU A 10 -20.19 15.23 42.77
CA LEU A 10 -19.07 14.31 42.48
C LEU A 10 -19.52 12.85 42.36
N LEU A 11 -20.46 12.41 43.21
CA LEU A 11 -21.04 11.06 43.12
C LEU A 11 -21.82 10.87 41.82
N ILE A 12 -22.57 11.88 41.37
CA ILE A 12 -23.30 11.84 40.10
C ILE A 12 -22.33 11.68 38.92
N VAL A 13 -21.24 12.45 38.89
CA VAL A 13 -20.23 12.36 37.81
C VAL A 13 -19.53 11.00 37.81
N ALA A 14 -19.21 10.45 38.99
CA ALA A 14 -18.61 9.12 39.11
C ALA A 14 -19.56 8.01 38.63
N LEU A 15 -20.84 8.10 38.98
CA LEU A 15 -21.87 7.15 38.55
C LEU A 15 -22.19 7.24 37.07
N ALA A 16 -22.13 8.44 36.48
CA ALA A 16 -22.34 8.66 35.06
C ALA A 16 -21.30 7.96 34.18
N ARG A 17 -20.17 7.49 34.77
CA ARG A 17 -19.06 6.80 34.09
C ARG A 17 -18.80 7.45 32.72
N PRO A 18 -18.35 8.71 32.67
CA PRO A 18 -18.16 9.42 31.41
C PRO A 18 -17.13 8.66 30.56
N ARG A 19 -17.61 7.85 29.62
CA ARG A 19 -16.78 7.10 28.68
C ARG A 19 -16.61 7.99 27.45
N LYS A 20 -15.38 8.44 27.19
CA LYS A 20 -15.03 8.90 25.85
C LYS A 20 -15.11 7.69 24.94
N GLY A 21 -16.04 7.69 24.00
CA GLY A 21 -16.09 6.66 22.96
C GLY A 21 -14.79 6.75 22.16
N THR A 22 -14.07 5.64 22.07
CA THR A 22 -13.03 5.48 21.05
C THR A 22 -13.71 5.60 19.71
N VAL A 23 -13.50 6.72 19.01
CA VAL A 23 -13.86 6.83 17.61
C VAL A 23 -12.88 5.92 16.88
N LEU A 24 -13.31 4.70 16.56
CA LEU A 24 -12.61 3.87 15.60
C LEU A 24 -12.75 4.59 14.27
N SER A 25 -11.73 5.36 13.90
CA SER A 25 -11.62 5.86 12.54
C SER A 25 -11.24 4.67 11.68
N GLU A 26 -12.23 3.98 11.10
CA GLU A 26 -11.98 3.09 9.98
C GLU A 26 -11.51 3.95 8.82
N ILE A 27 -10.19 3.95 8.58
CA ILE A 27 -9.63 4.51 7.36
C ILE A 27 -9.95 3.48 6.27
N SER A 28 -11.15 3.56 5.69
CA SER A 28 -11.48 2.79 4.50
C SER A 28 -10.79 3.46 3.31
N THR A 29 -9.67 2.88 2.87
CA THR A 29 -9.04 3.33 1.63
C THR A 29 -9.61 2.52 0.47
N GLU A 30 -10.17 3.20 -0.52
CA GLU A 30 -10.54 2.55 -1.78
C GLU A 30 -9.24 2.12 -2.49
N GLY A 31 -9.12 0.81 -2.75
CA GLY A 31 -8.01 0.21 -3.47
C GLY A 31 -8.53 -0.72 -4.55
N VAL A 32 -7.77 -0.86 -5.64
CA VAL A 32 -8.07 -1.79 -6.73
C VAL A 32 -7.14 -3.00 -6.65
N ALA A 33 -7.64 -4.18 -7.02
CA ALA A 33 -6.81 -5.36 -7.19
C ALA A 33 -6.22 -5.40 -8.61
N ILE A 34 -4.90 -5.49 -8.71
CA ILE A 34 -4.14 -5.46 -9.97
C ILE A 34 -3.26 -6.71 -10.03
N GLU A 35 -3.44 -7.53 -11.06
CA GLU A 35 -2.59 -8.70 -11.30
C GLU A 35 -1.61 -8.39 -12.45
N THR A 36 -0.31 -8.50 -12.17
CA THR A 36 0.73 -8.26 -13.17
C THR A 36 1.31 -9.57 -13.66
N VAL A 37 1.34 -9.76 -14.98
CA VAL A 37 1.90 -10.96 -15.61
C VAL A 37 3.17 -10.60 -16.37
N VAL A 38 4.33 -11.02 -15.85
CA VAL A 38 5.66 -10.66 -16.37
C VAL A 38 6.29 -11.82 -17.12
N ASP A 39 6.65 -11.60 -18.38
CA ASP A 39 7.47 -12.54 -19.15
C ASP A 39 8.93 -12.50 -18.65
N ARG A 40 9.52 -13.68 -18.42
CA ARG A 40 10.96 -13.85 -18.14
C ARG A 40 11.67 -14.70 -19.21
N SER A 41 11.06 -14.83 -20.39
CA SER A 41 11.61 -15.60 -21.52
C SER A 41 12.93 -15.00 -22.02
N GLY A 42 13.71 -15.78 -22.78
CA GLY A 42 14.98 -15.30 -23.35
C GLY A 42 14.83 -14.02 -24.20
N SER A 43 13.65 -13.75 -24.75
CA SER A 43 13.36 -12.51 -25.49
C SER A 43 13.43 -11.24 -24.61
N MET A 44 13.33 -11.41 -23.29
CA MET A 44 13.43 -10.31 -22.32
C MET A 44 14.87 -9.92 -21.99
N GLN A 45 15.85 -10.69 -22.46
CA GLN A 45 17.29 -10.34 -22.38
C GLN A 45 17.72 -9.37 -23.49
N THR A 46 16.86 -9.11 -24.47
CA THR A 46 17.17 -8.17 -25.56
C THR A 46 17.40 -6.77 -24.99
N GLU A 47 18.54 -6.17 -25.35
CA GLU A 47 18.86 -4.79 -25.01
C GLU A 47 17.95 -3.80 -25.74
N MET A 48 17.60 -2.73 -25.06
CA MET A 48 16.89 -1.59 -25.60
C MET A 48 17.46 -0.31 -25.00
N ASP A 49 17.30 0.80 -25.73
CA ASP A 49 17.52 2.12 -25.16
C ASP A 49 16.34 2.48 -24.27
N TYR A 50 16.61 2.79 -23.01
CA TYR A 50 15.64 3.28 -22.05
C TYR A 50 16.19 4.55 -21.42
N TYR A 51 15.68 5.70 -21.85
CA TYR A 51 16.14 7.03 -21.44
C TYR A 51 17.66 7.23 -21.57
N GLY A 52 18.25 6.78 -22.70
CA GLY A 52 19.68 6.90 -22.96
C GLY A 52 20.55 5.89 -22.21
N GLN A 53 19.94 4.94 -21.50
CA GLN A 53 20.63 3.80 -20.90
C GLN A 53 20.34 2.54 -21.70
N LYS A 54 21.39 1.78 -22.05
CA LYS A 54 21.21 0.43 -22.58
C LYS A 54 20.87 -0.53 -21.45
N LEU A 55 19.62 -0.98 -21.43
CA LEU A 55 19.11 -1.95 -20.47
C LEU A 55 18.44 -3.09 -21.21
N ASN A 56 18.46 -4.29 -20.64
CA ASN A 56 17.59 -5.34 -21.17
C ASN A 56 16.12 -5.07 -20.80
N ARG A 57 15.19 -5.63 -21.59
CA ARG A 57 13.76 -5.44 -21.38
C ARG A 57 13.30 -5.82 -19.97
N LEU A 58 13.86 -6.87 -19.37
CA LEU A 58 13.49 -7.30 -18.03
C LEU A 58 13.86 -6.24 -16.96
N GLU A 59 15.03 -5.62 -17.07
CA GLU A 59 15.45 -4.54 -16.18
C GLU A 59 14.56 -3.30 -16.34
N VAL A 60 14.14 -3.00 -17.57
CA VAL A 60 13.18 -1.92 -17.83
C VAL A 60 11.83 -2.22 -17.16
N VAL A 61 11.31 -3.45 -17.30
CA VAL A 61 10.05 -3.84 -16.66
C VAL A 61 10.12 -3.72 -15.15
N LYS A 62 11.21 -4.17 -14.51
CA LYS A 62 11.40 -4.01 -13.06
C LYS A 62 11.33 -2.55 -12.63
N LYS A 63 12.00 -1.67 -13.39
CA LYS A 63 12.02 -0.24 -13.10
C LYS A 63 10.65 0.40 -13.25
N VAL A 64 9.96 0.14 -14.36
CA VAL A 64 8.60 0.64 -14.60
C VAL A 64 7.62 0.12 -13.56
N MET A 65 7.72 -1.15 -13.16
CA MET A 65 6.86 -1.70 -12.10
C MET A 65 7.16 -1.07 -10.74
N SER A 66 8.42 -0.83 -10.39
CA SER A 66 8.79 -0.12 -9.15
C SER A 66 8.20 1.29 -9.15
N ASP A 67 8.37 2.02 -10.25
CA ASP A 67 7.84 3.37 -10.44
C ASP A 67 6.29 3.38 -10.38
N PHE A 68 5.64 2.31 -10.87
CA PHE A 68 4.19 2.13 -10.81
C PHE A 68 3.66 1.85 -9.40
N VAL A 69 4.37 1.04 -8.60
CA VAL A 69 3.96 0.69 -7.23
C VAL A 69 4.31 1.80 -6.25
N GLU A 70 5.55 2.29 -6.28
CA GLU A 70 6.07 3.26 -5.31
C GLU A 70 5.78 4.71 -5.71
N GLY A 71 5.51 4.96 -7.00
CA GLY A 71 5.46 6.30 -7.57
C GLY A 71 6.84 6.77 -8.03
N ASP A 72 6.87 7.54 -9.11
CA ASP A 72 8.11 8.05 -9.73
C ASP A 72 8.46 9.47 -9.28
N LYS A 73 7.71 10.02 -8.32
CA LYS A 73 7.80 11.40 -7.81
C LYS A 73 7.59 12.48 -8.88
N LYS A 74 7.08 12.11 -10.06
CA LYS A 74 6.78 13.02 -11.16
C LYS A 74 5.31 12.92 -11.54
N ASP A 75 4.94 11.81 -12.17
CA ASP A 75 3.63 11.61 -12.79
C ASP A 75 2.81 10.53 -12.06
N LEU A 76 3.47 9.62 -11.34
CA LEU A 76 2.86 8.52 -10.62
C LEU A 76 2.87 8.79 -9.11
N SER A 77 1.69 8.81 -8.49
CA SER A 77 1.50 9.05 -7.06
C SER A 77 1.83 7.84 -6.17
N GLY A 78 2.13 6.68 -6.76
CA GLY A 78 2.26 5.41 -6.05
C GLY A 78 0.91 4.80 -5.67
N ARG A 79 0.91 3.49 -5.42
CA ARG A 79 -0.27 2.64 -5.23
C ARG A 79 -0.27 1.93 -3.88
N GLY A 80 -0.05 2.68 -2.80
CA GLY A 80 0.10 2.12 -1.46
C GLY A 80 -1.14 1.45 -0.88
N SER A 81 -2.32 1.69 -1.46
CA SER A 81 -3.60 1.10 -1.04
C SER A 81 -4.13 0.00 -1.97
N ASP A 82 -3.48 -0.22 -3.12
CA ASP A 82 -3.90 -1.25 -4.08
C ASP A 82 -3.33 -2.61 -3.70
N LEU A 83 -4.07 -3.67 -4.02
CA LEU A 83 -3.59 -5.05 -3.90
C LEU A 83 -2.90 -5.43 -5.20
N ILE A 84 -1.60 -5.71 -5.16
CA ILE A 84 -0.82 -6.00 -6.36
C ILE A 84 -0.30 -7.43 -6.32
N GLY A 85 -0.77 -8.25 -7.27
CA GLY A 85 -0.28 -9.59 -7.54
C GLY A 85 0.77 -9.59 -8.64
N LEU A 86 1.70 -10.55 -8.57
CA LEU A 86 2.74 -10.77 -9.58
C LEU A 86 2.81 -12.24 -9.95
N ILE A 87 2.55 -12.52 -11.22
CA ILE A 87 2.81 -13.81 -11.86
C ILE A 87 3.98 -13.62 -12.82
N THR A 88 4.98 -14.51 -12.72
CA THR A 88 6.06 -14.58 -13.71
C THR A 88 5.91 -15.85 -14.55
N PHE A 89 6.15 -15.74 -15.85
CA PHE A 89 6.06 -16.88 -16.76
C PHE A 89 7.23 -16.91 -17.72
N ALA A 90 7.66 -18.11 -18.10
CA ALA A 90 8.53 -18.39 -19.23
C ALA A 90 8.39 -19.88 -19.60
N ARG A 91 9.27 -20.38 -20.47
CA ARG A 91 9.41 -21.81 -20.74
C ARG A 91 9.64 -22.59 -19.43
N TYR A 92 9.30 -23.90 -19.47
CA TYR A 92 9.39 -24.94 -18.43
C TYR A 92 10.22 -24.60 -17.18
N ALA A 93 9.77 -25.09 -16.03
CA ALA A 93 10.54 -25.09 -14.78
C ALA A 93 12.01 -25.50 -15.07
N ASP A 94 12.92 -24.54 -14.91
CA ASP A 94 14.36 -24.74 -15.10
C ASP A 94 14.98 -24.80 -13.70
N THR A 95 15.80 -25.82 -13.46
CA THR A 95 16.58 -25.99 -12.24
C THR A 95 18.04 -25.74 -12.59
N LYS A 96 18.59 -24.63 -12.10
CA LYS A 96 20.04 -24.40 -11.99
C LYS A 96 20.42 -24.30 -10.53
#